data_AF-A0A1I3FS05-F1
#
_entry.id   AF-A0A1I3FS05-F1
#
_cell.length_a   1.000
_cell.length_b   1.000
_cell.length_c   1.000
_cell.angle_alpha   90.00
_cell.angle_beta   90.00
_cell.angle_gamma   90.00
#
_symmetry.space_group_name_H-M   'P 1'
#
loop_
_entity.id
_entity.type
_entity.pdbx_description
1 polymer ?
#
loop_
_entity_poly.entity_id
_entity_poly.type
_entity_poly.pdbx_seq_one_letter_code
_entity_poly.pdbx_strand_id
1 'polypeptide(L)'
;MAEQLFLYGVYTIHVRPLELQGSHWDAEYEIRHRNKAVKPWTTVGGDAGYLDQADAIESAHQQAVGDIERGAGIPKPRGFP
;
A
#
# COMPACT_ATOMS: atom_id res chain seq x y z
N MET A 1 7.23 -13.33 -6.50
CA MET A 1 7.33 -12.46 -5.29
C MET A 1 6.06 -12.60 -4.47
N ALA A 2 6.18 -12.60 -3.14
CA ALA A 2 5.04 -12.80 -2.25
C ALA A 2 4.31 -11.47 -2.01
N GLU A 3 3.00 -11.45 -2.24
CA GLU A 3 2.12 -10.37 -1.79
C GLU A 3 2.13 -10.34 -0.25
N GLN A 4 2.30 -9.16 0.33
CA GLN A 4 2.14 -8.93 1.76
C GLN A 4 0.77 -8.35 2.06
N LEU A 5 0.15 -8.85 3.12
CA LEU A 5 -1.16 -8.39 3.57
C LEU A 5 -1.03 -7.77 4.95
N PHE A 6 -1.44 -6.51 5.06
CA PHE A 6 -1.50 -5.76 6.30
C PHE A 6 -2.95 -5.45 6.65
N LEU A 7 -3.28 -5.47 7.94
CA LEU A 7 -4.61 -5.18 8.45
C LEU A 7 -4.61 -3.82 9.13
N TYR A 8 -5.56 -2.97 8.76
CA TYR A 8 -5.74 -1.64 9.34
C TYR A 8 -7.20 -1.40 9.74
N GLY A 9 -7.55 -1.83 10.95
CA GLY A 9 -8.93 -1.79 11.44
C GLY A 9 -9.88 -2.62 10.57
N VAL A 10 -10.77 -1.96 9.83
CA VAL A 10 -11.72 -2.59 8.89
C VAL A 10 -11.18 -2.70 7.45
N TYR A 11 -9.97 -2.17 7.22
CA TYR A 11 -9.31 -2.16 5.93
C TYR A 11 -8.25 -3.26 5.85
N THR A 12 -8.07 -3.77 4.63
CA THR A 12 -6.99 -4.68 4.28
C THR A 12 -6.12 -3.98 3.25
N ILE A 13 -4.82 -3.92 3.51
CA ILE A 13 -3.82 -3.34 2.63
C ILE A 13 -3.05 -4.51 2.02
N HIS A 14 -3.10 -4.64 0.70
CA HIS A 14 -2.28 -5.59 -0.02
C HIS A 14 -1.10 -4.85 -0.62
N VAL A 15 0.11 -5.38 -0.45
CA VAL A 15 1.35 -4.81 -0.98
C VAL A 15 2.05 -5.85 -1.83
N ARG A 16 2.46 -5.46 -3.03
CA ARG A 16 3.20 -6.31 -3.96
C ARG A 16 4.51 -5.63 -4.31
N PRO A 17 5.66 -6.23 -3.97
CA PRO A 17 6.94 -5.73 -4.48
C PRO A 17 7.06 -6.07 -5.97
N LEU A 18 7.58 -5.11 -6.73
CA LEU A 18 7.90 -5.21 -8.15
C LEU A 18 9.40 -5.03 -8.30
N GLU A 19 10.04 -5.93 -9.04
CA GLU A 19 11.44 -5.77 -9.41
C GLU A 19 11.55 -4.82 -10.59
N LEU A 20 12.34 -3.75 -10.43
CA LEU A 20 12.72 -2.85 -11.50
C LEU A 20 14.09 -3.22 -12.06
N GLN A 21 14.38 -2.74 -13.26
CA GLN A 21 15.69 -2.96 -13.88
C GLN A 21 16.81 -2.31 -13.05
N GLY A 22 17.95 -3.01 -12.94
CA GLY A 22 19.16 -2.46 -12.35
C GLY A 22 19.23 -2.52 -10.81
N SER A 23 18.66 -3.55 -10.18
CA SER A 23 18.64 -3.74 -8.71
C SER A 23 17.79 -2.72 -7.96
N HIS A 24 16.79 -2.15 -8.63
CA HIS A 24 15.79 -1.30 -7.99
C HIS A 24 14.51 -2.09 -7.76
N TRP A 25 13.73 -1.65 -6.80
CA TRP A 25 12.49 -2.25 -6.37
C TRP A 25 11.40 -1.18 -6.34
N ASP A 26 10.25 -1.49 -6.89
CA ASP A 26 9.03 -0.71 -6.70
C ASP A 26 8.08 -1.52 -5.82
N ALA A 27 7.02 -0.89 -5.35
CA ALA A 27 5.93 -1.62 -4.72
C ALA A 27 4.59 -1.01 -5.08
N GLU A 28 3.62 -1.87 -5.34
CA GLU A 28 2.24 -1.47 -5.52
C GLU A 28 1.44 -1.80 -4.27
N TYR A 29 0.50 -0.94 -3.90
CA TYR A 29 -0.45 -1.22 -2.84
C TYR A 29 -1.90 -1.08 -3.30
N GLU A 30 -2.76 -1.94 -2.77
CA GLU A 30 -4.22 -1.88 -2.91
C GLU A 30 -4.84 -1.78 -1.52
N ILE A 31 -5.88 -0.98 -1.37
CA ILE A 31 -6.65 -0.89 -0.12
C ILE A 31 -8.05 -1.42 -0.37
N ARG A 32 -8.46 -2.36 0.46
CA ARG A 32 -9.77 -3.01 0.41
C ARG A 32 -10.54 -2.77 1.69
N HIS A 33 -11.85 -2.68 1.56
CA HIS A 33 -12.80 -2.64 2.67
C HIS A 33 -13.89 -3.67 2.42
N ARG A 34 -14.08 -4.63 3.35
CA ARG A 34 -15.09 -5.69 3.21
C ARG A 34 -15.09 -6.35 1.82
N ASN A 35 -13.90 -6.71 1.34
CA ASN A 35 -13.67 -7.31 0.03
C ASN A 35 -13.85 -6.40 -1.21
N LYS A 36 -14.19 -5.11 -1.03
CA LYS A 36 -14.24 -4.12 -2.12
C LYS A 36 -12.96 -3.32 -2.15
N ALA A 37 -12.29 -3.26 -3.30
CA ALA A 37 -11.17 -2.34 -3.51
C ALA A 37 -11.69 -0.89 -3.42
N VAL A 38 -11.27 -0.18 -2.36
CA VAL A 38 -11.57 1.25 -2.16
C VAL A 38 -10.48 2.11 -2.78
N LYS A 39 -9.25 1.59 -2.86
CA LYS A 39 -8.16 2.16 -3.63
C LYS A 39 -7.57 1.05 -4.50
N PRO A 40 -7.58 1.19 -5.84
CA PRO A 40 -6.97 0.21 -6.73
C PRO A 40 -5.45 0.21 -6.56
N TRP A 41 -4.79 -0.80 -7.13
CA TRP A 41 -3.32 -0.90 -7.19
C TRP A 41 -2.70 0.43 -7.58
N THR A 42 -1.90 0.96 -6.66
CA THR A 42 -1.21 2.24 -6.78
C THR A 42 0.27 1.98 -6.54
N THR A 43 1.11 2.41 -7.49
CA THR A 43 2.56 2.26 -7.43
C THR A 43 3.19 3.29 -6.50
N VAL A 44 4.16 2.87 -5.69
CA VAL A 44 4.93 3.68 -4.74
C VAL A 44 6.40 3.38 -4.95
N GLY A 45 7.13 4.39 -5.43
CA GLY A 45 8.54 4.31 -5.79
C GLY A 45 8.86 5.22 -6.97
N GLY A 46 7.95 5.27 -7.95
CA GLY A 46 8.10 6.12 -9.13
C GLY A 46 9.36 5.76 -9.95
N ASP A 47 9.83 6.68 -10.79
CA ASP A 47 10.95 6.43 -11.73
C ASP A 47 12.29 6.06 -11.06
N ALA A 48 12.45 6.38 -9.76
CA ALA A 48 13.68 6.13 -9.01
C ALA A 48 13.73 4.75 -8.34
N GLY A 49 12.56 4.20 -7.96
CA GLY A 49 12.49 2.97 -7.17
C GLY A 49 13.24 3.02 -5.82
N TYR A 50 13.31 1.88 -5.16
CA TYR A 50 14.01 1.62 -3.90
C TYR A 50 15.18 0.66 -4.14
N LEU A 51 16.20 0.72 -3.29
CA LEU A 51 17.36 -0.18 -3.39
C LEU A 51 17.10 -1.57 -2.81
N ASP A 52 16.10 -1.68 -1.93
CA ASP A 52 15.74 -2.94 -1.26
C ASP A 52 14.25 -3.23 -1.39
N GLN A 53 13.92 -4.51 -1.48
CA GLN A 53 12.54 -4.98 -1.57
C GLN A 53 11.74 -4.61 -0.31
N ALA A 54 12.36 -4.69 0.87
CA ALA A 54 11.73 -4.38 2.14
C ALA A 54 11.41 -2.88 2.26
N ASP A 55 12.31 -2.01 1.80
CA ASP A 55 12.08 -0.56 1.74
C ASP A 55 10.90 -0.20 0.85
N ALA A 56 10.77 -0.87 -0.31
CA ALA A 56 9.63 -0.69 -1.20
C ALA A 56 8.32 -1.10 -0.53
N ILE A 57 8.31 -2.27 0.12
CA ILE A 57 7.13 -2.78 0.85
C ILE A 57 6.75 -1.86 1.99
N GLU A 58 7.70 -1.42 2.81
CA GLU A 58 7.46 -0.54 3.95
C GLU A 58 6.91 0.81 3.47
N SER A 59 7.50 1.37 2.41
CA SER A 59 7.04 2.63 1.84
C SER A 59 5.61 2.53 1.29
N ALA A 60 5.28 1.46 0.59
CA ALA A 60 3.94 1.21 0.07
C ALA A 60 2.92 1.03 1.21
N HIS A 61 3.31 0.34 2.28
CA HIS A 61 2.49 0.20 3.47
C HIS A 61 2.25 1.56 4.16
N GLN A 62 3.29 2.37 4.37
CA GLN A 62 3.18 3.70 4.98
C GLN A 62 2.28 4.64 4.15
N GLN A 63 2.44 4.63 2.82
CA GLN A 63 1.59 5.41 1.93
C GLN A 63 0.13 4.98 2.03
N ALA A 64 -0.13 3.67 2.07
CA ALA A 64 -1.47 3.12 2.21
C ALA A 64 -2.15 3.53 3.53
N VAL A 65 -1.41 3.47 4.65
CA VAL A 65 -1.90 3.95 5.94
C VAL A 65 -2.23 5.44 5.87
N GLY A 66 -1.32 6.25 5.30
CA GLY A 66 -1.54 7.68 5.12
C GLY A 66 -2.76 8.02 4.27
N ASP A 67 -3.08 7.22 3.24
CA ASP A 67 -4.30 7.38 2.44
C ASP A 67 -5.57 7.08 3.24
N ILE A 68 -5.54 6.05 4.10
CA ILE A 68 -6.66 5.70 4.99
C ILE A 68 -6.89 6.82 6.01
N GLU A 69 -5.82 7.33 6.63
CA GLU A 69 -5.91 8.38 7.64
C GLU A 69 -6.38 9.73 7.06
N ARG A 70 -5.88 10.09 5.87
CA ARG A 70 -6.28 11.31 5.16
C ARG A 70 -7.69 11.22 4.58
N GLY A 71 -8.27 10.02 4.48
CA GLY A 71 -9.61 9.81 3.93
C GLY A 71 -9.66 10.07 2.42
N ALA A 72 -8.60 9.70 1.70
CA ALA A 72 -8.46 9.87 0.25
C ALA A 72 -9.41 8.96 -0.56
N GLY A 73 -10.73 9.19 -0.42
CA GLY A 73 -11.79 8.34 -0.97
C GLY A 73 -12.17 7.14 -0.09
N ILE A 74 -11.57 7.02 1.09
CA ILE A 74 -11.81 5.94 2.06
C ILE A 74 -12.72 6.46 3.17
N PRO A 75 -13.93 5.89 3.37
CA PRO A 75 -14.85 6.38 4.38
C PRO A 75 -14.21 6.22 5.77
N LYS A 76 -13.90 7.33 6.46
CA LYS A 76 -13.30 7.25 7.79
C LYS A 76 -14.12 6.29 8.67
N PRO A 77 -13.49 5.28 9.30
CA PRO A 77 -14.19 4.52 10.31
C PRO A 77 -14.65 5.54 11.34
N ARG A 78 -15.97 5.57 11.60
CA ARG A 78 -16.58 6.49 12.57
C ARG A 78 -15.72 6.41 13.82
N GLY A 79 -15.11 7.55 14.18
CA GLY A 79 -14.12 7.63 15.24
C GLY A 79 -14.61 6.88 16.47
N PHE A 80 -13.76 5.98 16.96
CA PHE A 80 -13.94 5.48 18.31
C PHE A 80 -13.59 6.64 19.26
N PRO A 81 -14.48 7.01 20.20
CA PRO A 81 -14.28 8.15 21.10
C PRO A 81 -13.10 7.96 22.05
#